data_AF-A0A3D4T8R9-F1
#
_entry.id   AF-A0A3D4T8R9-F1
#
_cell.length_a   1.000
_cell.length_b   1.000
_cell.length_c   1.000
_cell.angle_alpha   90.00
_cell.angle_beta   90.00
_cell.angle_gamma   90.00
#
_symmetry.space_group_name_H-M   'P 1'
#
loop_
_entity.id
_entity.type
_entity.pdbx_description
1 polymer ?
#
loop_
_entity_poly.entity_id
_entity_poly.type
_entity_poly.pdbx_seq_one_letter_code
_entity_poly.pdbx_strand_id
1 'polypeptide(L)'
;MQACVDTSKGVVFLNQVDKDTIIQVSTNADTPVGLILRVKGLIDDSIMVNNVLIPGGDIDMRIERDWYSPNFEIKFQSYKAKKGKLEIHYEL
;
A
#
# COMPACT_ATOMS: atom_id res chain seq x y z
N MET A 1 17.61 23.02 -7.09
CA MET A 1 16.91 21.95 -7.82
C MET A 1 16.68 20.82 -6.84
N GLN A 2 15.45 20.61 -6.39
CA GLN A 2 15.12 19.55 -5.45
C GLN A 2 14.86 18.29 -6.29
N ALA A 3 15.77 17.31 -6.21
CA ALA A 3 15.60 16.04 -6.89
C ALA A 3 14.34 15.36 -6.33
N CYS A 4 13.32 15.14 -7.17
CA CYS A 4 12.17 14.35 -6.79
C CYS A 4 12.65 12.89 -6.68
N VAL A 5 12.63 12.34 -5.47
CA VAL A 5 13.04 10.96 -5.22
C VAL A 5 12.02 10.06 -5.90
N ASP A 6 12.44 9.35 -6.93
CA ASP A 6 11.60 8.35 -7.61
C ASP A 6 11.39 7.18 -6.66
N THR A 7 10.14 7.01 -6.21
CA THR A 7 9.67 5.89 -5.40
C THR A 7 8.57 5.17 -6.15
N SER A 8 8.61 5.12 -7.49
CA SER A 8 7.57 4.48 -8.32
C SER A 8 7.34 3.01 -7.96
N LYS A 9 8.33 2.32 -7.39
CA LYS A 9 8.18 0.95 -6.90
C LYS A 9 8.89 0.73 -5.57
N GLY A 10 8.35 -0.18 -4.78
CA GLY A 10 8.96 -0.52 -3.50
C GLY A 10 8.17 -1.54 -2.69
N VAL A 11 8.69 -1.83 -1.50
CA VAL A 11 8.09 -2.75 -0.54
C VAL A 11 8.10 -2.09 0.82
N VAL A 12 6.95 -2.13 1.51
CA VAL A 12 6.82 -1.68 2.90
C VAL A 12 6.42 -2.87 3.75
N PHE A 13 7.21 -3.11 4.80
CA PHE A 13 6.94 -4.13 5.80
C PHE A 13 6.23 -3.51 7.00
N LEU A 14 4.98 -3.90 7.22
CA LEU A 14 4.21 -3.51 8.41
C LEU A 14 4.29 -4.64 9.44
N ASN A 15 5.25 -4.52 10.37
CA ASN A 15 5.41 -5.47 11.48
C ASN A 15 4.43 -5.23 12.64
N GLN A 16 3.70 -4.11 12.59
CA GLN A 16 2.65 -3.71 13.54
C GLN A 16 1.45 -3.25 12.72
N VAL A 17 0.35 -4.01 12.77
CA VAL A 17 -0.87 -3.76 11.98
C VAL A 17 -1.97 -3.06 12.79
N ASP A 18 -1.68 -2.71 14.04
CA ASP A 18 -2.59 -2.02 14.97
C ASP A 18 -2.57 -0.49 14.83
N LYS A 19 -1.82 0.03 13.84
CA LYS A 19 -1.64 1.45 13.60
C LYS A 19 -1.88 1.80 12.14
N ASP A 20 -2.61 2.87 11.92
CA ASP A 20 -2.79 3.43 10.58
C ASP A 20 -1.45 3.95 10.05
N THR A 21 -1.19 3.70 8.77
CA THR A 21 0.08 4.07 8.13
C THR A 21 -0.21 4.67 6.76
N ILE A 22 0.44 5.80 6.47
CA ILE A 22 0.41 6.43 5.16
C ILE A 22 1.79 6.29 4.52
N ILE A 23 1.82 5.69 3.34
CA ILE A 23 3.03 5.56 2.52
C ILE A 23 2.91 6.56 1.38
N GLN A 24 3.83 7.53 1.37
CA GLN A 24 3.93 8.52 0.29
C GLN A 24 4.75 7.93 -0.84
N VAL A 25 4.19 7.94 -2.05
CA VAL A 25 4.79 7.37 -3.25
C VAL A 25 4.79 8.44 -4.34
N SER A 26 5.91 8.57 -5.03
CA SER A 26 6.11 9.53 -6.11
C SER A 26 6.80 8.90 -7.31
N THR A 27 6.42 9.30 -8.51
CA THR A 27 7.03 8.87 -9.76
C THR A 27 7.47 10.08 -10.59
N ASN A 28 8.56 9.90 -11.33
CA ASN A 28 9.06 10.89 -12.29
C ASN A 28 8.53 10.62 -13.72
N ALA A 29 7.63 9.65 -13.89
CA ALA A 29 6.99 9.40 -15.18
C ALA A 29 6.16 10.61 -15.62
N ASP A 30 6.33 11.03 -16.88
CA ASP A 30 5.56 12.14 -17.46
C ASP A 30 4.05 11.84 -17.51
N THR A 31 3.70 10.56 -17.64
CA THR A 31 2.32 10.06 -17.69
C THR A 31 2.18 8.73 -16.92
N PRO A 32 2.04 8.75 -15.58
CA PRO A 32 1.67 7.55 -14.84
C PRO A 32 0.26 7.12 -15.25
N VAL A 33 0.04 5.80 -15.38
CA VAL A 33 -1.22 5.24 -15.88
C VAL A 33 -1.93 4.34 -14.87
N GLY A 34 -1.22 3.83 -13.86
CA GLY A 34 -1.81 2.89 -12.92
C GLY A 34 -1.00 2.76 -11.64
N LEU A 35 -1.58 2.05 -10.69
CA LEU A 35 -0.94 1.60 -9.47
C LEU A 35 -1.30 0.14 -9.27
N ILE A 36 -0.28 -0.69 -9.12
CA ILE A 36 -0.41 -2.08 -8.72
C ILE A 36 0.04 -2.20 -7.27
N LEU A 37 -0.84 -2.70 -6.42
CA LEU A 37 -0.53 -3.07 -5.03
C LEU A 37 -0.61 -4.58 -4.89
N ARG A 38 0.39 -5.18 -4.26
CA ARG A 38 0.31 -6.56 -3.76
C ARG A 38 0.44 -6.53 -2.25
N VAL A 39 -0.61 -6.97 -1.57
CA VAL A 39 -0.67 -7.06 -0.11
C VAL A 39 -0.56 -8.53 0.26
N LYS A 40 0.46 -8.86 1.04
CA LYS A 40 0.71 -10.23 1.51
C LYS A 40 0.92 -10.27 3.01
N GLY A 41 0.59 -11.39 3.64
CA GLY A 41 0.94 -11.63 5.04
C GLY A 41 -0.18 -12.25 5.84
N LEU A 42 -0.08 -12.15 7.17
CA LEU A 42 -1.01 -12.80 8.10
C LEU A 42 -1.50 -11.77 9.11
N ILE A 43 -2.81 -11.64 9.25
CA ILE A 43 -3.44 -10.73 10.22
C ILE A 43 -4.56 -11.43 10.98
N ASP A 44 -4.84 -10.96 12.19
CA ASP A 44 -5.83 -11.56 13.09
C ASP A 44 -7.29 -11.19 12.77
N ASP A 45 -7.53 -10.02 12.17
CA ASP A 45 -8.85 -9.55 11.74
C ASP A 45 -8.69 -8.67 10.48
N SER A 46 -9.78 -8.10 10.01
CA SER A 46 -9.88 -7.24 8.84
C SER A 46 -9.08 -5.93 8.93
N ILE A 47 -8.49 -5.54 7.80
CA ILE A 47 -7.78 -4.28 7.54
C ILE A 47 -8.42 -3.53 6.37
N MET A 48 -7.98 -2.29 6.13
CA MET A 48 -8.32 -1.55 4.92
C MET A 48 -7.07 -1.02 4.23
N VAL A 49 -6.97 -1.21 2.92
CA VAL A 49 -5.89 -0.64 2.09
C VAL A 49 -6.53 0.17 0.97
N ASN A 50 -6.31 1.49 0.94
CA ASN A 50 -6.90 2.41 -0.04
C ASN A 50 -8.42 2.25 -0.20
N ASN A 51 -9.14 2.17 0.92
CA ASN A 51 -10.59 1.95 1.02
C ASN A 51 -11.07 0.56 0.54
N VAL A 52 -10.17 -0.39 0.27
CA VAL A 52 -10.50 -1.79 0.03
C VAL A 52 -10.44 -2.55 1.35
N LEU A 53 -11.57 -3.12 1.77
CA LEU A 53 -11.65 -3.98 2.96
C LEU A 53 -11.05 -5.36 2.63
N ILE A 54 -10.10 -5.81 3.43
CA ILE A 54 -9.46 -7.13 3.30
C ILE A 54 -9.77 -7.93 4.56
N PRO A 55 -10.37 -9.14 4.45
CA PRO A 55 -10.65 -9.99 5.61
C PRO A 55 -9.36 -10.52 6.26
N GLY A 56 -9.45 -10.87 7.54
CA GLY A 56 -8.31 -11.44 8.27
C GLY A 56 -7.96 -12.87 7.84
N GLY A 57 -6.80 -13.35 8.31
CA GLY A 57 -6.21 -14.63 7.90
C GLY A 57 -4.97 -14.45 7.04
N ASP A 58 -4.67 -15.47 6.24
CA ASP A 58 -3.58 -15.46 5.26
C ASP A 58 -4.02 -14.65 4.03
N ILE A 59 -3.26 -13.62 3.71
CA ILE A 59 -3.56 -12.65 2.67
C ILE A 59 -2.55 -12.81 1.55
N ASP A 60 -3.07 -12.97 0.33
CA ASP A 60 -2.35 -12.73 -0.92
C ASP A 60 -3.31 -12.04 -1.89
N MET A 61 -3.29 -10.71 -1.90
CA MET A 61 -4.21 -9.89 -2.70
C MET A 61 -3.46 -8.95 -3.64
N ARG A 62 -4.01 -8.79 -4.84
CA ARG A 62 -3.57 -7.82 -5.85
C ARG A 62 -4.68 -6.80 -6.08
N ILE A 63 -4.35 -5.52 -5.94
CA ILE A 63 -5.26 -4.39 -6.17
C ILE A 63 -4.66 -3.55 -7.30
N GLU A 64 -5.45 -3.32 -8.34
CA GLU A 64 -5.07 -2.47 -9.47
C GLU A 64 -5.99 -1.25 -9.49
N ARG A 65 -5.39 -0.08 -9.70
CA ARG A 65 -6.15 1.18 -9.77
C ARG A 65 -5.52 2.10 -10.79
N ASP A 66 -6.36 2.72 -11.61
CA ASP A 66 -5.93 3.78 -12.49
C ASP A 66 -5.47 4.99 -11.67
N TRP A 67 -4.28 5.51 -11.96
CA TRP A 67 -3.73 6.67 -11.28
C TRP A 67 -2.88 7.51 -12.23
N TYR A 68 -3.21 8.80 -12.32
CA TYR A 68 -2.64 9.72 -13.31
C TYR A 68 -1.93 10.92 -12.67
N SER A 69 -1.62 10.85 -11.38
CA SER A 69 -0.86 11.89 -10.66
C SER A 69 0.53 11.38 -10.30
N PRO A 70 1.58 12.21 -10.40
CA PRO A 70 2.95 11.83 -10.05
C PRO A 70 3.11 11.55 -8.55
N ASN A 71 2.18 12.02 -7.71
CA ASN A 71 2.15 11.73 -6.27
C ASN A 71 0.94 10.87 -5.94
N PHE A 72 1.14 9.89 -5.05
CA PHE A 72 0.12 8.97 -4.56
C PHE A 72 0.31 8.63 -3.08
N GLU A 73 -0.80 8.42 -2.37
CA GLU A 73 -0.81 7.98 -0.98
C GLU A 73 -1.39 6.57 -0.88
N ILE A 74 -0.59 5.60 -0.44
CA ILE A 74 -1.12 4.30 0.00
C ILE A 74 -1.52 4.43 1.47
N LYS A 75 -2.82 4.29 1.73
CA LYS A 75 -3.41 4.35 3.06
C LYS A 75 -3.66 2.95 3.58
N PHE A 76 -2.88 2.54 4.56
CA PHE A 76 -3.15 1.37 5.38
C PHE A 76 -3.93 1.81 6.62
N GLN A 77 -5.04 1.13 6.89
CA GLN A 77 -5.82 1.32 8.11
C GLN A 77 -5.94 -0.03 8.81
N SER A 78 -5.66 -0.02 10.11
CA SER A 78 -5.76 -1.19 10.98
C SER A 78 -7.18 -1.77 10.99
N TYR A 79 -8.19 -0.89 10.91
CA TYR A 79 -9.61 -1.20 11.04
C TYR A 79 -9.91 -2.03 12.30
N LYS A 80 -9.95 -3.36 12.22
CA LYS A 80 -10.17 -4.25 13.37
C LYS A 80 -8.94 -5.06 13.77
N ALA A 81 -7.94 -5.19 12.90
CA ALA A 81 -6.74 -5.96 13.15
C ALA A 81 -5.93 -5.40 14.33
N LYS A 82 -5.38 -6.27 15.17
CA LYS A 82 -4.50 -5.91 16.30
C LYS A 82 -3.15 -6.60 16.22
N LYS A 83 -3.04 -7.70 15.47
CA LYS A 83 -1.84 -8.52 15.37
C LYS A 83 -1.66 -9.01 13.95
N GLY A 84 -0.40 -9.14 13.56
CA GLY A 84 -0.06 -9.62 12.24
C GLY A 84 1.14 -8.91 11.66
N LYS A 85 1.48 -9.33 10.45
CA LYS A 85 2.54 -8.73 9.63
C LYS A 85 2.07 -8.68 8.20
N LEU A 86 2.38 -7.58 7.52
CA LEU A 86 2.07 -7.39 6.12
C LEU A 86 3.28 -6.93 5.32
N GLU A 87 3.28 -7.30 4.06
CA GLU A 87 4.18 -6.83 3.02
C GLU A 87 3.32 -6.15 1.96
N ILE A 88 3.52 -4.85 1.77
CA ILE A 88 2.84 -4.07 0.73
C ILE A 88 3.86 -3.75 -0.34
N HIS A 89 3.76 -4.45 -1.47
CA HIS A 89 4.51 -4.12 -2.68
C HIS A 89 3.70 -3.14 -3.51
N TYR A 90 4.34 -2.12 -4.05
CA TYR A 90 3.70 -1.15 -4.93
C TYR A 90 4.54 -0.90 -6.18
N GLU A 91 3.85 -0.57 -7.26
CA GLU A 91 4.41 -0.18 -8.55
C GLU A 91 3.44 0.79 -9.24
N LEU A 92 3.92 1.99 -9.57
CA LEU A 92 3.26 3.06 -10.34
C LEU A 92 3.64 2.99 -11.82
#